data_AF-A0A3C1SVJ1-F1
#
_entry.id   AF-A0A3C1SVJ1-F1
#
_cell.length_a   1.000
_cell.length_b   1.000
_cell.length_c   1.000
_cell.angle_alpha   90.00
_cell.angle_beta   90.00
_cell.angle_gamma   90.00
#
_symmetry.space_group_name_H-M   'P 1'
#
loop_
_entity.id
_entity.type
_entity.pdbx_description
1 polymer ?
#
loop_
_entity_poly.entity_id
_entity_poly.type
_entity_poly.pdbx_seq_one_letter_code
_entity_poly.pdbx_strand_id
1 'polypeptide(L)' 'MSDARQAIRSAEAVGAAERSPNNFMASRRLLFEAQRQLRSGAYDTAKRLALEARDQAIKAREKALQPNPVGLAPP' A
#
# COMPACT_ATOMS: atom_id res chain seq x y z
N MET A 1 2.62 12.51 5.55
CA MET A 1 3.37 11.24 5.33
C MET A 1 3.14 10.19 6.42
N SER A 2 2.68 10.54 7.64
CA SER A 2 2.35 9.53 8.66
C SER A 2 1.28 8.55 8.19
N ASP A 3 0.25 9.05 7.49
CA ASP A 3 -0.89 8.24 7.04
C ASP A 3 -0.47 7.13 6.06
N ALA A 4 0.40 7.45 5.10
CA ALA A 4 0.93 6.47 4.15
C ALA A 4 1.75 5.38 4.87
N ARG A 5 2.59 5.76 5.83
CA ARG A 5 3.37 4.82 6.64
C ARG A 5 2.48 3.91 7.47
N GLN A 6 1.45 4.48 8.11
CA GLN A 6 0.48 3.71 8.88
C GLN A 6 -0.27 2.72 8.00
N ALA A 7 -0.76 3.16 6.83
CA ALA A 7 -1.46 2.29 5.89
C ALA A 7 -0.59 1.11 5.40
N ILE A 8 0.69 1.36 5.09
CA ILE A 8 1.63 0.30 4.69
C ILE A 8 1.81 -0.72 5.82
N ARG A 9 2.00 -0.26 7.07
CA ARG A 9 2.10 -1.17 8.23
C ARG A 9 0.82 -1.99 8.44
N SER A 10 -0.34 -1.38 8.27
CA SER A 10 -1.62 -2.09 8.37
C SER A 10 -1.80 -3.13 7.25
N ALA A 11 -1.29 -2.85 6.04
CA ALA A 11 -1.30 -3.82 4.94
C ALA A 11 -0.33 -4.98 5.21
N GLU A 12 0.87 -4.68 5.71
CA GLU A 12 1.87 -5.69 6.09
C GLU A 12 1.35 -6.62 7.19
N ALA A 13 0.71 -6.07 8.22
CA ALA A 13 0.15 -6.82 9.35
C ALA A 13 -0.92 -7.86 8.96
N VAL A 14 -1.56 -7.71 7.79
CA VAL A 14 -2.57 -8.65 7.28
C VAL A 14 -2.03 -9.54 6.16
N GLY A 15 -0.71 -9.55 5.93
CA GLY A 15 -0.08 -10.39 4.92
C GLY A 15 -0.21 -9.87 3.48
N ALA A 16 -0.37 -8.55 3.28
CA ALA A 16 -0.51 -7.99 1.93
C ALA A 16 0.72 -8.18 1.04
N ALA A 17 1.90 -8.39 1.63
CA ALA A 17 3.10 -8.73 0.87
C ALA A 17 2.95 -10.03 0.06
N GLU A 18 2.18 -10.99 0.58
CA GLU A 18 1.96 -12.29 -0.07
C GLU A 18 0.66 -12.30 -0.89
N ARG A 19 -0.43 -11.76 -0.31
CA ARG A 19 -1.76 -11.80 -0.94
C ARG A 19 -1.98 -10.73 -1.99
N SER A 20 -1.24 -9.63 -1.91
CA SER A 20 -1.34 -8.51 -2.86
C SER A 20 0.02 -7.84 -3.12
N PRO A 21 1.04 -8.59 -3.58
CA PRO A 21 2.42 -8.12 -3.71
C PRO A 21 2.52 -6.87 -4.60
N ASN A 22 1.76 -6.81 -5.69
CA ASN A 22 1.81 -5.70 -6.64
C ASN A 22 1.42 -4.36 -5.99
N ASN A 23 0.27 -4.33 -5.30
CA ASN A 23 -0.19 -3.12 -4.61
C ASN A 23 0.71 -2.79 -3.40
N PHE A 24 1.19 -3.81 -2.69
CA PHE A 24 2.09 -3.61 -1.55
C PHE A 24 3.45 -3.01 -1.99
N MET A 25 4.08 -3.56 -3.03
CA MET A 25 5.33 -3.03 -3.57
C MET A 25 5.15 -1.62 -4.16
N ALA A 26 4.06 -1.36 -4.88
CA ALA A 26 3.74 -0.03 -5.39
C ALA A 26 3.65 1.00 -4.25
N SER A 27 2.97 0.67 -3.15
CA SER A 27 2.85 1.56 -2.00
C SER A 27 4.21 1.90 -1.37
N ARG A 28 5.11 0.92 -1.23
CA ARG A 28 6.47 1.15 -0.70
C ARG A 28 7.32 2.01 -1.64
N ARG A 29 7.26 1.74 -2.94
CA ARG A 29 8.00 2.51 -3.96
C ARG A 29 7.57 3.97 -3.96
N LEU A 30 6.26 4.22 -4.01
CA LEU A 30 5.70 5.57 -3.99
C LEU A 30 6.08 6.32 -2.72
N LEU A 31 6.06 5.66 -1.54
CA LEU A 31 6.50 6.28 -0.30
C LEU A 31 8.00 6.64 -0.32
N PHE A 32 8.84 5.78 -0.89
CA PHE A 32 10.28 6.05 -1.03
C PHE A 32 10.53 7.24 -1.97
N GLU A 33 9.86 7.29 -3.12
CA GLU A 33 9.93 8.42 -4.05
C GLU A 33 9.40 9.70 -3.41
N ALA A 34 8.29 9.63 -2.67
CA ALA A 34 7.76 10.77 -1.92
C ALA A 34 8.80 11.34 -0.94
N GLN A 35 9.51 10.48 -0.21
CA GLN A 35 10.58 10.90 0.70
C GLN A 35 11.75 11.56 -0.02
N ARG A 36 12.12 11.06 -1.22
CA ARG A 36 13.16 11.70 -2.05
C ARG A 36 12.73 13.10 -2.48
N GLN A 37 11.49 13.25 -2.95
CA GLN A 37 10.94 14.54 -3.38
C GLN A 37 10.83 15.53 -2.22
N LEU A 38 10.50 15.05 -1.02
CA LEU A 38 10.43 15.90 0.16
C LEU A 38 11.82 16.41 0.57
N ARG A 39 12.85 15.57 0.47
CA ARG A 39 14.25 15.98 0.72
C ARG A 39 14.77 16.98 -0.31
N SER A 40 14.27 16.95 -1.55
CA SER A 40 14.63 17.93 -2.59
C SER A 40 13.78 19.20 -2.55
N GLY A 41 12.89 19.37 -1.56
CA GLY A 41 12.01 20.54 -1.46
C GLY A 41 10.79 20.50 -2.39
N ALA A 42 10.55 19.41 -3.11
CA ALA A 42 9.39 19.23 -3.98
C ALA A 42 8.17 18.75 -3.18
N TYR A 43 7.65 19.61 -2.29
CA TYR A 43 6.62 19.25 -1.32
C TYR A 43 5.30 18.79 -1.96
N ASP A 44 4.83 19.44 -3.03
CA ASP A 44 3.57 19.07 -3.69
C ASP A 44 3.65 17.69 -4.34
N THR A 45 4.76 17.42 -5.04
CA THR A 45 5.04 16.10 -5.62
C THR A 45 5.15 15.04 -4.53
N ALA A 46 5.86 15.34 -3.44
CA ALA A 46 5.98 14.44 -2.29
C ALA A 46 4.61 14.14 -1.65
N LYS A 47 3.73 15.14 -1.53
CA LYS A 47 2.38 14.98 -0.99
C LYS A 47 1.55 14.07 -1.90
N ARG A 48 1.57 14.30 -3.22
CA ARG A 48 0.84 13.47 -4.19
C ARG A 48 1.29 12.01 -4.13
N LEU A 49 2.60 11.77 -4.18
CA LEU A 49 3.18 10.43 -4.09
C LEU A 49 2.83 9.74 -2.77
N ALA A 50 2.81 10.48 -1.65
CA ALA A 50 2.42 9.91 -0.36
C ALA A 50 0.92 9.54 -0.29
N LEU A 51 0.04 10.31 -0.91
CA LEU A 51 -1.39 9.97 -1.01
C LEU A 51 -1.58 8.72 -1.88
N GLU A 52 -0.90 8.65 -3.01
CA GLU A 52 -0.97 7.47 -3.87
C GLU A 52 -0.40 6.23 -3.18
N ALA A 53 0.69 6.36 -2.42
CA ALA A 53 1.24 5.29 -1.60
C ALA A 53 0.21 4.76 -0.60
N ARG A 54 -0.51 5.67 0.07
CA ARG A 54 -1.59 5.31 1.02
C ARG A 54 -2.69 4.51 0.32
N ASP A 55 -3.15 4.99 -0.83
CA ASP A 55 -4.26 4.35 -1.54
C ASP A 55 -3.86 2.96 -2.07
N GLN A 56 -2.61 2.78 -2.52
CA GLN A 56 -2.08 1.46 -2.87
C GLN A 56 -1.99 0.53 -1.66
N ALA A 57 -1.57 1.03 -0.49
CA ALA A 57 -1.51 0.24 0.72
C ALA A 57 -2.91 -0.20 1.21
N ILE A 58 -3.91 0.68 1.10
CA ILE A 58 -5.31 0.34 1.42
C ILE A 58 -5.81 -0.78 0.49
N LYS A 59 -5.61 -0.65 -0.83
CA LYS A 59 -5.97 -1.69 -1.80
C LYS A 59 -5.26 -3.03 -1.51
N ALA A 60 -3.98 -2.96 -1.14
CA ALA A 60 -3.21 -4.15 -0.78
C ALA A 60 -3.78 -4.85 0.46
N ARG A 61 -4.12 -4.07 1.50
CA ARG A 61 -4.76 -4.54 2.72
C ARG A 61 -6.11 -5.17 2.43
N GLU A 62 -6.96 -4.51 1.65
CA GLU A 62 -8.29 -5.00 1.30
C GLU A 62 -8.21 -6.34 0.57
N LYS A 63 -7.35 -6.44 -0.46
CA LYS A 63 -7.12 -7.70 -1.17
C LYS A 63 -6.57 -8.80 -0.26
N ALA A 64 -5.73 -8.45 0.70
CA ALA A 64 -5.20 -9.41 1.66
C ALA A 64 -6.27 -9.91 2.64
N LEU A 65 -7.22 -9.06 3.00
CA LEU A 65 -8.34 -9.40 3.87
C LEU A 65 -9.49 -10.09 3.13
N GLN A 66 -9.56 -9.97 1.81
CA GLN A 66 -10.56 -10.69 1.03
C GLN A 66 -10.34 -12.21 1.19
N PRO A 67 -11.37 -12.96 1.63
CA PRO A 67 -11.30 -14.40 1.59
C PRO A 67 -11.19 -14.80 0.12
N ASN A 68 -10.15 -15.57 -0.20
CA ASN A 68 -9.98 -16.14 -1.52
C ASN A 68 -11.26 -16.94 -1.84
N PRO A 69 -12.01 -16.64 -2.93
CA PRO A 69 -13.19 -17.43 -3.28
C PRO A 69 -12.73 -18.73 -3.93
N VAL A 70 -12.13 -19.62 -3.16
CA VAL A 70 -11.87 -21.00 -3.57
C VAL A 70 -12.26 -21.90 -2.41
N GLY A 71 -13.41 -22.57 -2.55
CA GLY A 71 -13.84 -23.60 -1.61
C GLY A 71 -15.35 -23.72 -1.35
N LEU A 72 -16.24 -23.20 -2.20
CA LEU A 72 -17.60 -23.75 -2.27
C LEU A 72 -17.60 -24.83 -3.36
N ALA A 73 -17.13 -26.02 -3.00
CA ALA A 73 -17.50 -27.23 -3.73
C ALA A 73 -18.94 -27.59 -3.29
N PRO A 74 -19.91 -27.71 -4.21
CA PRO A 74 -21.22 -28.25 -3.86
C PRO A 74 -21.11 -29.77 -3.58
N PRO A 75 -22.07 -30.34 -2.82
CA PRO A 75 -22.05 -31.74 -2.36
C PRO A 75 -22.08 -32.76 -3.51
#